data_AF-A0A1R1CDB5-F1
#
_entry.id   AF-A0A1R1CDB5-F1
#
_cell.length_a   1.000
_cell.length_b   1.000
_cell.length_c   1.000
_cell.angle_alpha   90.00
_cell.angle_beta   90.00
_cell.angle_gamma   90.00
#
_symmetry.space_group_name_H-M   'P 1'
#
loop_
_entity.id
_entity.type
_entity.pdbx_description
1 polymer ?
#
loop_
_entity_poly.entity_id
_entity_poly.type
_entity_poly.pdbx_seq_one_letter_code
_entity_poly.pdbx_strand_id
1 'polypeptide(L)'
;MMKIPLKIKQMFISITILPFFIVSGCAGLGDYDVQLPNKLTVIRSSAHQVTISPQITESSWGAPLIPTKVVEVGWDEKYILAKQSKKS
;
A
#
# COMPACT_ATOMS: atom_id res chain seq x y z
N MET A 1 41.61 29.74 15.32
CA MET A 1 40.36 29.43 14.60
C MET A 1 40.66 28.35 13.56
N MET A 2 40.21 27.11 13.78
CA MET A 2 40.56 25.96 12.92
C MET A 2 39.68 25.94 11.66
N LYS A 3 40.28 26.02 10.47
CA LYS A 3 39.57 25.98 9.18
C LYS A 3 39.38 24.52 8.77
N ILE A 4 38.13 24.04 8.82
CA ILE A 4 37.79 22.68 8.39
C ILE A 4 37.85 22.60 6.85
N PRO A 5 38.56 21.63 6.27
CA PRO A 5 38.67 21.45 4.82
C PRO A 5 37.31 21.25 4.15
N LEU A 6 37.13 21.80 2.94
CA LEU A 6 35.88 21.71 2.19
C LEU A 6 35.43 20.27 1.91
N LYS A 7 36.37 19.36 1.62
CA LYS A 7 36.10 17.92 1.41
C LYS A 7 35.53 17.24 2.65
N ILE A 8 35.98 17.65 3.84
CA ILE A 8 35.49 17.12 5.11
C ILE A 8 34.06 17.60 5.38
N LYS A 9 33.75 18.87 5.07
CA LYS A 9 32.38 19.40 5.14
C LYS A 9 31.42 18.69 4.18
N GLN A 10 31.85 18.45 2.93
CA GLN A 10 31.06 17.71 1.93
C GLN A 10 30.78 16.26 2.36
N MET A 11 31.76 15.59 2.99
CA MET A 11 31.59 14.24 3.52
C MET A 11 30.55 14.19 4.65
N PHE A 12 30.57 15.16 5.57
CA PHE A 12 29.57 15.25 6.64
C PHE A 12 28.15 15.52 6.13
N ILE A 13 28.01 16.36 5.09
CA ILE A 13 26.72 16.64 4.44
C ILE A 13 26.19 15.36 3.77
N SER A 14 27.04 14.62 3.07
CA SER A 14 26.66 13.36 2.40
C SER A 14 26.20 12.29 3.40
N ILE A 15 26.95 12.10 4.50
CA ILE A 15 26.59 11.15 5.57
C ILE A 15 25.26 11.49 6.25
N THR A 16 24.95 12.78 6.38
CA THR A 16 23.72 13.21 7.07
C THR A 16 22.49 13.12 6.17
N ILE A 17 22.64 13.30 4.86
CA ILE A 17 21.51 13.31 3.90
C ILE A 17 21.15 11.91 3.41
N LEU A 18 22.12 11.01 3.26
CA LEU A 18 21.92 9.65 2.74
C LEU A 18 20.86 8.81 3.51
N PRO A 19 20.77 8.85 4.86
CA PRO A 19 19.77 8.08 5.58
C PRO A 19 18.33 8.55 5.31
N PHE A 20 18.11 9.83 5.02
CA PHE A 20 16.76 10.34 4.75
C PHE A 20 16.14 9.76 3.47
N PHE A 21 16.97 9.42 2.48
CA PHE A 21 16.51 8.74 1.26
C PHE A 21 16.23 7.24 1.46
N ILE A 22 16.86 6.61 2.45
CA ILE A 22 16.62 5.19 2.77
C ILE A 22 15.35 5.03 3.62
N VAL A 23 15.02 6.04 4.45
CA VAL A 23 13.87 6.00 5.37
C VAL A 23 12.58 6.53 4.72
N SER A 24 12.64 7.15 3.54
CA SER A 24 11.45 7.41 2.71
C SER A 24 10.95 6.10 2.07
N GLY A 25 10.53 5.14 2.89
CA GLY A 25 9.73 4.02 2.42
C GLY A 25 8.44 4.58 1.82
N CYS A 26 8.17 4.29 0.55
CA CYS A 26 6.87 4.57 -0.04
C CYS A 26 5.79 3.91 0.82
N ALA A 27 4.71 4.63 1.11
CA ALA A 27 3.53 4.04 1.73
C ALA A 27 3.16 2.76 0.94
N GLY A 28 3.23 1.62 1.64
CA GLY A 28 2.85 0.30 1.16
C GLY A 28 3.36 -0.09 -0.22
N LEU A 29 4.61 -0.58 -0.34
CA LEU A 29 5.13 -1.21 -1.58
C LEU A 29 4.27 -2.40 -2.09
N GLY A 30 3.24 -2.81 -1.36
CA GLY A 30 2.24 -3.76 -1.83
C GLY A 30 0.80 -3.29 -1.63
N ASP A 31 0.56 -2.03 -1.28
CA ASP A 31 -0.80 -1.53 -1.22
C ASP A 31 -1.29 -1.34 -2.64
N TYR A 32 -2.47 -1.87 -2.93
CA TYR A 32 -3.06 -1.78 -4.25
C TYR A 32 -4.57 -1.81 -4.16
N ASP A 33 -5.19 -1.28 -5.21
CA ASP A 33 -6.60 -1.43 -5.47
C ASP A 33 -6.83 -2.03 -6.87
N VAL A 34 -7.80 -2.93 -6.97
CA VAL A 34 -8.21 -3.54 -8.24
C VAL A 34 -9.71 -3.35 -8.41
N GLN A 35 -10.10 -2.70 -9.50
CA GLN A 35 -11.51 -2.50 -9.83
C GLN A 35 -12.16 -3.82 -10.25
N LEU A 36 -13.35 -4.05 -9.71
CA LEU A 36 -14.26 -5.12 -10.06
C LEU A 36 -15.51 -4.52 -10.72
N PRO A 37 -16.35 -5.35 -11.39
CA PRO A 37 -17.66 -4.91 -11.85
C PRO A 37 -18.50 -4.28 -10.72
N ASN A 38 -19.50 -3.48 -11.11
CA ASN A 38 -20.44 -2.84 -10.18
C ASN A 38 -19.81 -1.87 -9.17
N LYS A 39 -18.73 -1.17 -9.57
CA LYS A 39 -18.04 -0.15 -8.74
C LYS A 39 -17.48 -0.73 -7.42
N LEU A 40 -17.14 -2.02 -7.43
CA LEU A 40 -16.49 -2.68 -6.31
C LEU A 40 -14.98 -2.65 -6.52
N THR A 41 -14.24 -2.70 -5.42
CA THR A 41 -12.78 -2.64 -5.45
C THR A 41 -12.20 -3.61 -4.44
N VAL A 42 -11.25 -4.42 -4.88
CA VAL A 42 -10.36 -5.16 -3.97
C VAL A 42 -9.33 -4.17 -3.45
N ILE A 43 -9.22 -4.03 -2.14
CA ILE A 43 -8.28 -3.11 -1.50
C ILE A 43 -7.33 -3.94 -0.65
N ARG A 44 -6.04 -3.87 -0.94
CA ARG A 44 -4.97 -4.42 -0.10
C ARG A 44 -4.26 -3.25 0.58
N SER A 45 -4.35 -3.18 1.90
CA SER A 45 -3.56 -2.24 2.73
C SER A 45 -2.47 -2.95 3.55
N SER A 46 -2.46 -4.27 3.54
CA SER A 46 -1.36 -5.12 4.03
C SER A 46 -1.55 -6.56 3.55
N ALA A 47 -0.56 -7.42 3.75
CA ALA A 47 -0.69 -8.85 3.45
C ALA A 47 -1.84 -9.57 4.19
N HIS A 48 -2.35 -8.99 5.28
CA HIS A 48 -3.42 -9.56 6.11
C HIS A 48 -4.74 -8.80 6.00
N GLN A 49 -4.73 -7.65 5.33
CA GLN A 49 -5.87 -6.76 5.19
C GLN A 49 -6.16 -6.56 3.70
N VAL A 50 -6.85 -7.56 3.15
CA VAL A 50 -7.45 -7.52 1.82
C VAL A 50 -8.97 -7.56 2.00
N THR A 51 -9.67 -6.57 1.47
CA THR A 51 -11.13 -6.40 1.59
C THR A 51 -11.76 -6.11 0.23
N ILE A 52 -13.07 -6.31 0.11
CA ILE A 52 -13.84 -5.84 -1.05
C ILE A 52 -14.85 -4.80 -0.57
N SER A 53 -14.76 -3.58 -1.11
CA SER A 53 -15.61 -2.44 -0.75
C SER A 53 -16.10 -1.70 -2.00
N PRO A 54 -17.23 -0.98 -1.93
CA PRO A 54 -17.64 -0.08 -3.00
C PRO A 54 -16.73 1.15 -3.05
N GLN A 55 -16.34 1.56 -4.25
CA GLN A 55 -15.60 2.81 -4.45
C GLN A 55 -16.56 4.00 -4.44
N ILE A 56 -16.31 4.96 -3.56
CA ILE A 56 -17.13 6.17 -3.41
C ILE A 56 -16.51 7.34 -4.19
N THR A 57 -15.18 7.49 -4.08
CA THR A 57 -14.40 8.48 -4.85
C THR A 57 -13.10 7.84 -5.34
N GLU A 58 -12.29 8.58 -6.09
CA GLU A 58 -10.97 8.10 -6.55
C GLU A 58 -10.05 7.64 -5.40
N SER A 59 -10.23 8.20 -4.21
CA SER A 59 -9.38 7.96 -3.04
C SER A 59 -10.14 7.46 -1.81
N SER A 60 -11.42 7.08 -1.95
CA SER A 60 -12.23 6.60 -0.82
C SER A 60 -13.12 5.42 -1.15
N TRP A 61 -13.25 4.54 -0.16
CA TRP A 61 -14.03 3.32 -0.22
C TRP A 61 -15.06 3.29 0.91
N GLY A 62 -16.23 2.73 0.62
CA GLY A 62 -17.28 2.53 1.60
C GLY A 62 -17.02 1.34 2.53
N ALA A 63 -18.05 0.98 3.29
CA ALA A 63 -17.99 -0.15 4.20
C ALA A 63 -17.68 -1.46 3.44
N PRO A 64 -16.82 -2.34 3.99
CA PRO A 64 -16.45 -3.58 3.34
C PRO A 64 -17.64 -4.53 3.23
N LEU A 65 -17.97 -4.94 2.00
CA LEU A 65 -18.95 -5.99 1.70
C LEU A 65 -18.41 -7.36 2.09
N ILE A 66 -17.13 -7.60 1.78
CA ILE A 66 -16.42 -8.80 2.22
C ILE A 66 -15.26 -8.35 3.11
N PRO A 67 -15.31 -8.66 4.41
CA PRO A 67 -14.27 -8.26 5.35
C PRO A 67 -12.99 -9.09 5.15
N THR A 68 -11.96 -8.77 5.94
CA THR A 68 -10.55 -9.14 5.78
C THR A 68 -10.23 -10.60 5.41
N LYS A 69 -9.01 -10.81 4.93
CA LYS A 69 -8.40 -12.12 4.57
C LYS A 69 -8.90 -12.73 3.26
N VAL A 70 -9.29 -11.91 2.30
CA VAL A 70 -9.48 -12.36 0.92
C VAL A 70 -8.13 -12.79 0.34
N VAL A 71 -8.03 -14.03 -0.13
CA VAL A 71 -6.80 -14.61 -0.71
C VAL A 71 -6.87 -14.76 -2.22
N GLU A 72 -8.07 -14.78 -2.79
CA GLU A 72 -8.32 -14.97 -4.21
C GLU A 72 -9.68 -14.34 -4.56
N VAL A 73 -9.75 -13.67 -5.70
CA VAL A 73 -10.98 -13.08 -6.25
C VAL A 73 -11.08 -13.46 -7.71
N GLY A 74 -12.24 -14.00 -8.10
CA GLY A 74 -12.63 -14.24 -9.49
C GLY A 74 -13.98 -13.61 -9.76
N TRP A 75 -14.23 -13.13 -10.98
CA TRP A 75 -15.50 -12.51 -11.34
C TRP A 75 -15.87 -12.76 -12.79
N ASP A 76 -17.16 -12.73 -13.08
CA ASP A 76 -17.74 -12.70 -14.41
C ASP A 76 -18.85 -11.62 -14.48
N GLU A 77 -19.70 -11.66 -15.50
CA GLU A 77 -20.80 -10.70 -15.66
C GLU A 77 -21.90 -10.84 -14.60
N LYS A 78 -21.96 -11.96 -13.88
CA LYS A 78 -23.05 -12.31 -12.97
C LYS A 78 -22.63 -12.42 -11.51
N TYR A 79 -21.40 -12.85 -11.25
CA TYR A 79 -20.93 -13.18 -9.92
C TYR A 79 -19.53 -12.65 -9.63
N ILE A 80 -19.31 -12.34 -8.35
CA ILE A 80 -18.00 -12.13 -7.77
C ILE A 80 -17.80 -13.22 -6.74
N LEU A 81 -16.74 -14.00 -6.90
CA LEU A 81 -16.32 -15.07 -6.00
C LEU A 81 -15.09 -14.60 -5.24
N ALA A 82 -15.17 -14.65 -3.92
CA ALA A 82 -14.04 -14.33 -3.04
C ALA A 82 -13.72 -15.52 -2.15
N LYS A 83 -12.48 -16.00 -2.22
CA LYS A 83 -11.96 -17.01 -1.30
C LYS A 83 -11.34 -16.31 -0.11
N GLN A 84 -11.74 -16.71 1.10
CA GLN A 84 -11.16 -16.20 2.34
C GLN A 84 -10.30 -17.26 3.00
N SER A 85 -9.20 -16.84 3.64
CA SER A 85 -8.43 -17.73 4.50
C SER A 85 -9.25 -18.08 5.75
N LYS A 86 -9.26 -19.35 6.14
CA LYS A 86 -9.93 -19.80 7.36
C LYS A 86 -9.37 -19.03 8.55
N LYS A 87 -10.24 -18.48 9.39
CA LYS A 87 -9.83 -17.96 10.69
C LYS A 87 -9.39 -19.19 11.52
N SER A 88 -8.08 -19.37 11.67
CA SER A 88 -7.52 -20.30 12.66
C SER A 88 -7.76 -19.80 14.07
#